data_AF-A0A352B371-F1
#
_entry.id   AF-A0A352B371-F1
#
_cell.length_a   1.000
_cell.length_b   1.000
_cell.length_c   1.000
_cell.angle_alpha   90.00
_cell.angle_beta   90.00
_cell.angle_gamma   90.00
#
_symmetry.space_group_name_H-M   'P 1'
#
loop_
_entity.id
_entity.type
_entity.pdbx_description
1 polymer ?
#
loop_
_entity_poly.entity_id
_entity_poly.type
_entity_poly.pdbx_seq_one_letter_code
_entity_poly.pdbx_strand_id
1 'polypeptide(L)'
;MLQLTLYHHCLRLHAQLAGARLRGVRGNSEVVEVGLARPGSAPGWLRIDLRDPPTLLWLEEPDLAAPVASPTPLIHHLGHRLHGARLVEIACCWRDRIVHLSFDRRRLSGRGEAIDLVVELFGQ
;
A
#
# COMPACT_ATOMS: atom_id res chain seq x y z
N MET A 1 -18.79 10.90 10.53
CA MET A 1 -18.18 11.75 9.47
C MET A 1 -16.89 11.15 8.89
N LEU A 2 -16.04 10.49 9.69
CA LEU A 2 -14.74 9.92 9.27
C LEU A 2 -14.79 8.83 8.17
N GLN A 3 -15.84 8.00 8.10
CA GLN A 3 -15.95 6.90 7.12
C GLN A 3 -16.06 7.40 5.67
N LEU A 4 -16.82 8.48 5.44
CA LEU A 4 -16.90 9.12 4.12
C LEU A 4 -15.55 9.71 3.69
N THR A 5 -14.74 10.20 4.64
CA THR A 5 -13.41 10.73 4.35
C THR A 5 -12.46 9.63 3.91
N LEU A 6 -12.44 8.47 4.60
CA LEU A 6 -11.63 7.32 4.19
C LEU A 6 -12.06 6.80 2.81
N TYR A 7 -13.37 6.73 2.54
CA TYR A 7 -13.89 6.30 1.24
C TYR A 7 -13.40 7.17 0.08
N HIS A 8 -13.58 8.49 0.18
CA HIS A 8 -13.06 9.41 -0.84
C HIS A 8 -11.54 9.37 -0.94
N HIS A 9 -10.84 9.15 0.19
CA HIS A 9 -9.39 9.01 0.19
C HIS A 9 -8.95 7.77 -0.60
N CYS A 10 -9.56 6.60 -0.36
CA CYS A 10 -9.29 5.38 -1.12
C CYS A 10 -9.61 5.54 -2.61
N LEU A 11 -10.73 6.17 -2.98
CA LEU A 11 -11.04 6.46 -4.38
C LEU A 11 -9.98 7.34 -5.06
N ARG A 12 -9.52 8.39 -4.36
CA ARG A 12 -8.45 9.25 -4.86
C ARG A 12 -7.13 8.49 -5.03
N LEU A 13 -6.73 7.73 -4.02
CA LEU A 13 -5.52 6.90 -4.09
C LEU A 13 -5.63 5.87 -5.21
N HIS A 14 -6.79 5.23 -5.38
CA HIS A 14 -7.03 4.28 -6.46
C HIS A 14 -6.82 4.93 -7.83
N ALA A 15 -7.49 6.06 -8.10
CA ALA A 15 -7.34 6.78 -9.36
C ALA A 15 -5.88 7.20 -9.63
N GLN A 16 -5.15 7.55 -8.58
CA GLN A 16 -3.75 7.96 -8.65
C GLN A 16 -2.79 6.78 -8.84
N LEU A 17 -3.02 5.63 -8.20
CA LEU A 17 -2.02 4.57 -8.05
C LEU A 17 -2.35 3.28 -8.78
N ALA A 18 -3.58 3.09 -9.26
CA ALA A 18 -3.94 1.92 -10.06
C ALA A 18 -3.02 1.81 -11.29
N GLY A 19 -2.51 0.60 -11.52
CA GLY A 19 -1.53 0.30 -12.56
C GLY A 19 -0.07 0.58 -12.16
N ALA A 20 0.20 1.15 -10.99
CA ALA A 20 1.56 1.36 -10.50
C ALA A 20 2.26 0.02 -10.24
N ARG A 21 3.57 -0.04 -10.52
CA ARG A 21 4.38 -1.22 -10.22
C ARG A 21 5.07 -1.06 -8.88
N LEU A 22 5.19 -2.18 -8.16
CA LEU A 22 5.97 -2.23 -6.95
C LEU A 22 7.44 -1.93 -7.24
N ARG A 23 8.01 -1.04 -6.42
CA ARG A 23 9.43 -0.70 -6.38
C ARG A 23 10.15 -1.35 -5.19
N GLY A 24 9.47 -1.42 -4.06
CA GLY A 24 10.00 -2.01 -2.84
C GLY A 24 9.00 -1.93 -1.70
N VAL A 25 9.34 -2.60 -0.60
CA VAL A 25 8.61 -2.51 0.67
C VAL A 25 9.64 -2.20 1.76
N ARG A 26 9.34 -1.25 2.65
CA ARG A 26 10.20 -0.88 3.78
C ARG A 26 9.37 -0.55 5.01
N GLY A 27 10.05 -0.35 6.13
CA GLY A 27 9.42 0.02 7.40
C GLY A 27 9.70 -1.01 8.50
N ASN A 28 8.70 -1.28 9.33
CA ASN A 28 8.76 -2.17 10.48
C ASN A 28 7.37 -2.79 10.75
N SER A 29 7.10 -3.26 11.98
CA SER A 29 5.82 -3.86 12.37
C SER A 29 4.68 -2.86 12.55
N GLU A 30 4.98 -1.59 12.74
CA GLU A 30 4.00 -0.52 13.01
C GLU A 30 3.78 0.37 11.79
N VAL A 31 4.82 0.58 10.98
CA VAL A 31 4.77 1.41 9.78
C VAL A 31 5.27 0.60 8.60
N VAL A 32 4.41 0.38 7.61
CA VAL A 32 4.74 -0.31 6.36
C VAL A 32 4.63 0.69 5.23
N GLU A 33 5.66 0.79 4.41
CA GLU A 33 5.64 1.62 3.20
C GLU A 33 5.82 0.77 1.96
N VAL A 34 4.88 0.93 1.03
CA VAL A 34 4.87 0.24 -0.26
C VAL A 34 5.26 1.25 -1.34
N GLY A 35 6.45 1.08 -1.89
CA GLY A 35 6.98 1.94 -2.95
C GLY A 35 6.31 1.61 -4.29
N LEU A 36 5.72 2.61 -4.92
CA LEU A 36 4.96 2.48 -6.16
C LEU A 36 5.46 3.48 -7.19
N ALA A 37 5.54 3.05 -8.45
CA ALA A 37 5.88 3.92 -9.57
C ALA A 37 4.96 3.66 -10.76
N ARG A 38 4.43 4.74 -11.34
CA ARG A 38 3.73 4.71 -12.63
C ARG A 38 4.63 5.25 -13.73
N PRO A 39 4.55 4.72 -14.95
CA PRO A 39 5.23 5.34 -16.09
C PRO A 39 4.78 6.80 -16.24
N GLY A 40 5.74 7.73 -16.28
CA GLY A 40 5.46 9.16 -16.47
C GLY A 40 4.99 9.92 -15.21
N SER A 41 5.02 9.30 -14.02
CA SER A 41 4.73 9.99 -12.75
C SER A 41 5.92 9.91 -11.80
N ALA A 42 6.02 10.87 -10.89
CA ALA A 42 6.98 10.79 -9.81
C ALA A 42 6.70 9.53 -8.95
N PRO A 43 7.74 8.76 -8.60
CA PRO A 43 7.60 7.67 -7.64
C PRO A 43 7.18 8.18 -6.26
N GLY A 44 6.61 7.27 -5.47
CA GLY A 44 6.26 7.56 -4.10
C GLY A 44 5.97 6.31 -3.28
N TRP A 45 5.54 6.52 -2.07
CA TRP A 45 5.36 5.51 -1.04
C TRP A 45 3.95 5.59 -0.48
N LEU A 46 3.21 4.49 -0.57
CA LEU A 46 1.97 4.32 0.17
C LEU A 46 2.34 3.87 1.59
N ARG A 47 2.22 4.78 2.56
CA ARG A 47 2.46 4.53 3.98
C ARG A 47 1.18 4.04 4.64
N ILE A 48 1.30 2.88 5.27
CA ILE A 48 0.33 2.30 6.20
C ILE A 48 0.94 2.47 7.59
N ASP A 49 0.38 3.37 8.37
CA ASP A 49 0.77 3.61 9.75
C ASP A 49 -0.26 2.96 10.66
N LEU A 50 0.14 1.92 11.40
CA LEU A 50 -0.71 1.17 12.32
C LEU A 50 -0.63 1.70 13.76
N ARG A 51 0.17 2.74 14.00
CA ARG A 51 0.21 3.42 15.31
C ARG A 51 -1.12 4.13 15.56
N ASP A 52 -1.48 4.32 16.81
CA ASP A 52 -2.76 4.95 17.17
C ASP A 52 -2.71 6.49 17.02
N PRO A 53 -3.61 7.12 16.22
CA PRO A 53 -4.63 6.50 15.35
C PRO A 53 -4.05 6.03 14.02
N PRO A 54 -4.51 4.87 13.49
CA PRO A 54 -3.94 4.32 12.27
C PRO A 54 -4.30 5.16 11.04
N THR A 55 -3.35 5.30 10.12
CA THR A 55 -3.48 6.14 8.92
C THR A 55 -2.97 5.48 7.65
N LEU A 56 -3.51 5.93 6.52
CA LEU A 56 -3.07 5.56 5.18
C LEU A 56 -2.73 6.85 4.42
N LEU A 57 -1.50 6.96 3.91
CA LEU A 57 -1.01 8.18 3.28
C LEU A 57 -0.21 7.88 2.02
N TRP A 58 -0.37 8.69 0.97
CA TRP A 58 0.54 8.71 -0.17
C TRP A 58 1.60 9.79 0.01
N LEU A 59 2.85 9.40 -0.16
CA LEU A 59 4.02 10.24 0.09
C LEU A 59 4.91 10.23 -1.16
N GLU A 60 4.98 11.36 -1.86
CA GLU A 60 5.86 11.49 -3.04
C GLU A 60 7.34 11.48 -2.60
N GLU A 61 8.22 10.97 -3.45
CA GLU A 61 9.62 10.69 -3.08
C GLU A 61 10.53 11.91 -2.78
N PRO A 62 10.28 13.19 -3.17
CA PRO A 62 11.37 14.17 -3.14
C PRO A 62 11.85 14.61 -1.75
N ASP A 63 11.15 14.36 -0.63
CA ASP A 63 11.56 14.89 0.69
C ASP A 63 11.24 13.99 1.91
N LEU A 64 10.94 12.71 1.73
CA LEU A 64 10.52 11.88 2.85
C LEU A 64 11.70 11.17 3.56
N ALA A 65 11.99 11.55 4.80
CA ALA A 65 12.81 10.74 5.69
C ALA A 65 12.17 9.33 5.80
N ALA A 66 12.90 8.32 5.32
CA ALA A 66 12.47 6.94 5.44
C ALA A 66 12.16 6.63 6.92
N PRO A 67 11.12 5.84 7.22
CA PRO A 67 10.93 5.35 8.58
C PRO A 67 12.20 4.62 9.01
N VAL A 68 12.50 4.61 10.31
CA VAL A 68 13.61 3.81 10.85
C VAL A 68 13.35 2.36 10.47
N ALA A 69 13.99 1.92 9.39
CA ALA A 69 13.74 0.65 8.76
C ALA A 69 14.50 -0.39 9.57
N SER A 70 13.77 -1.18 10.35
CA SER A 70 14.30 -2.40 10.93
C SER A 70 13.75 -3.55 10.09
N PRO A 71 14.58 -4.30 9.35
CA PRO A 71 14.10 -5.40 8.53
C PRO A 71 13.42 -6.44 9.40
N THR A 72 12.08 -6.40 9.43
CA THR A 72 11.27 -7.41 10.11
C THR A 72 10.98 -8.56 9.15
N PRO A 73 10.70 -9.78 9.67
CA PRO A 73 10.19 -10.87 8.85
C PRO A 73 8.97 -10.49 8.01
N LEU A 74 8.12 -9.59 8.53
CA LEU A 74 6.97 -9.04 7.81
C LEU A 74 7.39 -8.29 6.55
N ILE A 75 8.30 -7.31 6.66
CA ILE A 75 8.76 -6.51 5.51
C ILE A 75 9.44 -7.41 4.48
N HIS A 76 10.24 -8.38 4.93
CA HIS A 76 10.86 -9.36 4.05
C HIS A 76 9.81 -10.21 3.31
N HIS A 77 8.81 -10.71 4.04
CA HIS A 77 7.72 -11.51 3.47
C HIS A 77 6.92 -10.71 2.42
N LEU A 78 6.50 -9.49 2.77
CA LEU A 78 5.76 -8.60 1.86
C LEU A 78 6.57 -8.25 0.63
N GLY A 79 7.85 -7.89 0.80
CA GLY A 79 8.76 -7.59 -0.30
C GLY A 79 8.90 -8.76 -1.27
N HIS A 80 9.06 -9.98 -0.75
CA HIS A 80 9.15 -11.18 -1.60
C HIS A 80 7.81 -11.50 -2.30
N ARG A 81 6.69 -11.42 -1.58
CA ARG A 81 5.35 -11.72 -2.13
C ARG A 81 4.96 -10.75 -3.21
N LEU A 82 5.12 -9.45 -2.97
CA LEU A 82 4.72 -8.38 -3.87
C LEU A 82 5.76 -8.09 -4.95
N HIS A 83 6.94 -8.73 -4.93
CA HIS A 83 8.00 -8.49 -5.91
C HIS A 83 7.47 -8.60 -7.35
N GLY A 84 7.65 -7.53 -8.13
CA GLY A 84 7.19 -7.44 -9.52
C GLY A 84 5.67 -7.33 -9.70
N ALA A 85 4.91 -7.22 -8.61
CA ALA A 85 3.47 -7.05 -8.66
C ALA A 85 3.09 -5.63 -9.10
N ARG A 86 1.90 -5.50 -9.66
CA ARG A 86 1.28 -4.24 -10.02
C ARG A 86 0.04 -4.05 -9.16
N LEU A 87 -0.12 -2.84 -8.63
CA LEU A 87 -1.31 -2.48 -7.89
C LEU A 87 -2.47 -2.36 -8.86
N VAL A 88 -3.54 -3.11 -8.64
CA VAL A 88 -4.75 -3.10 -9.48
C VAL A 88 -5.88 -2.33 -8.83
N GLU A 89 -6.02 -2.41 -7.50
CA GLU A 89 -7.14 -1.82 -6.79
C GLU A 89 -6.75 -1.30 -5.41
N ILE A 90 -7.40 -0.20 -5.02
CA ILE A 90 -7.45 0.27 -3.64
C ILE A 90 -8.94 0.46 -3.34
N ALA A 91 -9.48 -0.40 -2.50
CA ALA A 91 -10.87 -0.34 -2.08
C ALA A 91 -10.94 -0.16 -0.57
N CYS A 92 -12.04 0.38 -0.08
CA CYS A 92 -12.34 0.33 1.35
C CYS A 92 -13.74 -0.20 1.56
N CYS A 93 -13.92 -0.94 2.65
CA CYS A 93 -15.26 -1.26 3.10
C CYS A 93 -15.91 0.03 3.59
N TRP A 94 -17.08 0.40 3.09
CA TRP A 94 -17.74 1.62 3.58
C TRP A 94 -18.15 1.49 5.06
N ARG A 95 -18.54 0.29 5.48
CA ARG A 95 -19.01 0.05 6.86
C ARG A 95 -17.86 -0.08 7.86
N ASP A 96 -16.73 -0.61 7.41
CA ASP A 96 -15.61 -0.96 8.29
C ASP A 96 -14.37 -0.15 7.90
N ARG A 97 -13.52 0.23 8.85
CA ARG A 97 -12.27 0.95 8.54
C ARG A 97 -11.22 0.00 7.94
N ILE A 98 -11.60 -0.76 6.91
CA ILE A 98 -10.81 -1.77 6.24
C ILE A 98 -10.46 -1.27 4.86
N VAL A 99 -9.17 -1.29 4.53
CA VAL A 99 -8.65 -0.96 3.20
C VAL A 99 -8.08 -2.22 2.57
N HIS A 100 -8.50 -2.51 1.35
CA HIS A 100 -7.98 -3.57 0.51
C HIS A 100 -7.03 -2.96 -0.52
N LEU A 101 -5.81 -3.49 -0.58
CA LEU A 101 -4.82 -3.19 -1.61
C LEU A 101 -4.60 -4.46 -2.42
N SER A 102 -5.16 -4.50 -3.62
CA SER A 102 -5.09 -5.68 -4.49
C SER A 102 -3.96 -5.51 -5.49
N PHE A 103 -3.13 -6.53 -5.60
CA PHE A 103 -2.00 -6.58 -6.52
C PHE A 103 -2.13 -7.77 -7.47
N ASP A 104 -1.75 -7.58 -8.72
CA ASP A 104 -1.58 -8.66 -9.68
C ASP A 104 -0.11 -8.92 -9.97
N ARG A 105 0.29 -10.19 -9.92
CA ARG A 105 1.64 -10.63 -10.27
C ARG A 105 1.55 -11.66 -11.37
N ARG A 106 2.20 -11.40 -12.51
CA ARG A 106 2.40 -12.42 -13.54
C ARG A 106 3.56 -13.31 -13.13
N ARG A 107 3.31 -14.61 -12.97
CA ARG A 107 4.38 -15.59 -12.77
C ARG A 107 5.03 -15.94 -14.11
N LEU A 108 6.24 -16.48 -14.05
CA LEU A 108 6.98 -16.98 -15.23
C LEU A 108 6.20 -18.05 -16.01
N SER A 109 5.30 -18.78 -15.34
CA SER A 109 4.41 -19.77 -15.95
C SER A 109 3.25 -19.16 -16.76
N GLY A 110 3.14 -17.83 -16.83
CA GLY A 110 2.04 -17.11 -17.48
C GLY A 110 0.76 -17.02 -16.65
N ARG A 111 0.66 -17.75 -15.53
CA ARG A 111 -0.48 -17.66 -14.60
C ARG A 111 -0.37 -16.39 -13.75
N GLY A 112 -1.45 -15.60 -13.72
CA GLY A 112 -1.59 -14.47 -12.82
C GLY A 112 -1.85 -14.94 -11.39
N GLU A 113 -1.24 -14.27 -10.41
CA GLU A 113 -1.51 -14.43 -8.98
C GLU A 113 -2.05 -13.09 -8.47
N ALA A 114 -3.25 -13.13 -7.87
CA ALA A 114 -3.80 -12.02 -7.12
C ALA A 114 -3.25 -12.09 -5.68
N ILE A 115 -2.85 -10.93 -5.15
CA ILE A 115 -2.35 -10.78 -3.78
C ILE A 115 -3.10 -9.61 -3.17
N ASP A 116 -3.91 -9.88 -2.14
CA ASP A 116 -4.64 -8.86 -1.41
C ASP A 116 -3.95 -8.58 -0.08
N LEU A 117 -3.59 -7.32 0.14
CA LEU A 117 -3.18 -6.82 1.44
C LEU A 117 -4.39 -6.14 2.08
N VAL A 118 -4.86 -6.71 3.19
CA VAL A 118 -5.98 -6.19 3.96
C VAL A 118 -5.43 -5.42 5.16
N VAL A 119 -5.82 -4.16 5.27
CA VAL A 119 -5.39 -3.24 6.33
C VAL A 119 -6.60 -2.85 7.15
N GLU A 120 -6.57 -3.19 8.44
CA GLU A 120 -7.63 -2.83 9.37
C GLU A 120 -7.18 -1.63 10.21
N LEU A 121 -7.80 -0.47 9.96
CA LEU A 121 -7.51 0.78 10.63
C LEU A 121 -8.41 0.91 11.89
N PHE A 122 -8.18 0.05 12.88
CA PHE A 122 -8.86 0.12 14.17
C PHE A 122 -8.17 1.13 15.10
N GLY A 123 -8.92 2.11 15.59
CA GLY A 123 -8.52 3.12 16.56
C GLY A 123 -9.78 3.76 17.11
N GLN A 124 -9.85 3.88 18.44
CA GLN A 124 -11.07 4.01 19.25
C GLN A 124 -12.12 5.02 18.72
#